data_AF-A0A954IRG4-F1
#
_entry.id   AF-A0A954IRG4-F1
#
_cell.length_a   1.000
_cell.length_b   1.000
_cell.length_c   1.000
_cell.angle_alpha   90.00
_cell.angle_beta   90.00
_cell.angle_gamma   90.00
#
_symmetry.space_group_name_H-M   'P 1'
#
loop_
_entity.id
_entity.type
_entity.pdbx_description
1 polymer ?
#
loop_
_entity_poly.entity_id
_entity_poly.type
_entity_poly.pdbx_seq_one_letter_code
_entity_poly.pdbx_strand_id
1 'polypeptide(L)'
;MARIDLRDATIYLKDGLSGTAAINDSGPPMEDDTTLTIDTIVLNTDDTDLVPIGARFTVSGETDTTQVHTVTARTPTDSGPTTDITFTPALGPGTYADDGVITFQSQRLEIKIGQGNLTYTESDEYNYELDRDQLDTVTRGADQPMQVSMNFVYEAITTGTGETIAPMDAIKRRGAASEWVSSATDLCEPYAVDVEVVHTPNCGTKESETTIFPDFRSESREVDFQGSSIAVSGRCNTVEPIVSRA
;
A
#
# COMPACT_ATOMS: atom_id res chain seq x y z
N MET A 1 17.91 -1.39 20.18
CA MET A 1 17.57 -1.49 18.74
C MET A 1 18.73 -0.90 17.94
N ALA A 2 19.18 -1.56 16.87
CA ALA A 2 20.23 -1.00 16.03
C ALA A 2 19.69 0.25 15.30
N ARG A 3 20.53 1.26 15.08
CA ARG A 3 20.14 2.43 14.31
C ARG A 3 19.86 1.99 12.87
N ILE A 4 18.62 2.11 12.43
CA ILE A 4 18.25 1.94 11.02
C ILE A 4 18.70 3.19 10.29
N ASP A 5 19.55 3.02 9.27
CA ASP A 5 19.89 4.10 8.37
C ASP A 5 18.85 4.11 7.24
N LEU A 6 18.05 5.17 7.14
CA LEU A 6 17.01 5.26 6.13
C LEU A 6 17.54 5.33 4.70
N ARG A 7 18.85 5.57 4.53
CA ARG A 7 19.49 5.48 3.21
C ARG A 7 19.43 4.08 2.61
N ASP A 8 19.35 3.05 3.45
CA ASP A 8 19.21 1.65 3.04
C ASP A 8 17.74 1.17 3.14
N ALA A 9 16.79 2.12 3.25
CA ALA A 9 15.37 1.83 3.36
C ALA A 9 14.59 2.34 2.15
N THR A 10 13.53 1.61 1.82
CA THR A 10 12.55 1.98 0.80
C THR A 10 11.20 2.15 1.48
N ILE A 11 10.52 3.27 1.23
CA ILE A 11 9.14 3.48 1.69
C ILE A 11 8.20 3.09 0.56
N TYR A 12 7.21 2.27 0.89
CA TYR A 12 6.05 2.00 0.05
C TYR A 12 4.83 2.69 0.64
N LEU A 13 4.12 3.46 -0.18
CA LEU A 13 2.76 3.87 0.12
C LEU A 13 1.82 2.90 -0.58
N LYS A 14 0.98 2.21 0.18
CA LYS A 14 0.01 1.25 -0.34
C LYS A 14 -1.41 1.74 -0.12
N ASP A 15 -2.25 1.52 -1.12
CA ASP A 15 -3.68 1.74 -0.99
C ASP A 15 -4.37 0.49 -0.39
N GLY A 16 -5.67 0.58 -0.16
CA GLY A 16 -6.47 -0.52 0.39
C GLY A 16 -7.08 -1.45 -0.65
N LEU A 17 -6.71 -1.38 -1.93
CA LEU A 17 -7.41 -2.13 -2.97
C LEU A 17 -7.31 -3.64 -2.73
N SER A 18 -8.46 -4.31 -2.75
CA SER A 18 -8.57 -5.76 -2.66
C SER A 18 -9.81 -6.25 -3.40
N GLY A 19 -9.78 -7.51 -3.82
CA GLY A 19 -10.92 -8.11 -4.52
C GLY A 19 -10.50 -9.20 -5.49
N THR A 20 -11.47 -9.68 -6.25
CA THR A 20 -11.27 -10.74 -7.24
C THR A 20 -12.02 -10.46 -8.53
N ALA A 21 -11.58 -11.10 -9.60
CA ALA A 21 -12.31 -11.26 -10.85
C ALA A 21 -12.06 -12.68 -11.39
N ALA A 22 -12.72 -13.06 -12.49
CA ALA A 22 -12.40 -14.28 -13.22
C ALA A 22 -12.01 -13.97 -14.66
N ILE A 23 -11.14 -14.80 -15.23
CA ILE A 23 -10.83 -14.82 -16.67
C ILE A 23 -12.08 -15.29 -17.43
N ASN A 24 -12.46 -14.57 -18.50
CA ASN A 24 -13.62 -14.88 -19.34
C ASN A 24 -13.25 -14.91 -20.84
N ASP A 25 -12.00 -15.25 -21.15
CA ASP A 25 -11.53 -15.32 -22.52
C ASP A 25 -12.17 -16.50 -23.26
N SER A 26 -12.54 -16.27 -24.54
CA SER A 26 -13.13 -17.32 -25.38
C SER A 26 -12.23 -18.56 -25.61
N GLY A 27 -10.96 -18.48 -25.21
CA GLY A 27 -10.02 -19.59 -25.06
C GLY A 27 -9.02 -19.30 -23.94
N PRO A 28 -8.27 -20.30 -23.46
CA PRO A 28 -7.30 -20.09 -22.39
C PRO A 28 -6.26 -19.03 -22.77
N PRO A 29 -5.96 -18.07 -21.87
CA PRO A 29 -4.83 -17.16 -22.04
C PRO A 29 -3.51 -17.92 -22.25
N MET A 30 -2.56 -17.29 -22.93
CA MET A 30 -1.24 -17.84 -23.22
C MET A 30 -0.13 -17.00 -22.57
N GLU A 31 1.05 -17.61 -22.45
CA GLU A 31 2.28 -16.87 -22.13
C GLU A 31 2.46 -15.72 -23.14
N ASP A 32 3.02 -14.60 -22.65
CA ASP A 32 3.19 -13.33 -23.38
C ASP A 32 1.91 -12.52 -23.67
N ASP A 33 0.73 -13.00 -23.29
CA ASP A 33 -0.49 -12.19 -23.39
C ASP A 33 -0.41 -10.98 -22.44
N THR A 34 -0.80 -9.80 -22.96
CA THR A 34 -0.84 -8.53 -22.21
C THR A 34 -2.26 -8.02 -22.00
N THR A 35 -3.26 -8.82 -22.38
CA THR A 35 -4.67 -8.47 -22.29
C THR A 35 -5.47 -9.66 -21.80
N LEU A 36 -6.49 -9.41 -20.98
CA LEU A 36 -7.44 -10.42 -20.52
C LEU A 36 -8.85 -9.84 -20.59
N THR A 37 -9.79 -10.62 -21.10
CA THR A 37 -11.21 -10.37 -20.83
C THR A 37 -11.56 -10.97 -19.47
N ILE A 38 -12.32 -10.21 -18.68
CA ILE A 38 -12.62 -10.54 -17.29
C ILE A 38 -14.10 -10.37 -17.00
N ASP A 39 -14.59 -11.08 -16.00
CA ASP A 39 -15.92 -10.89 -15.46
C ASP A 39 -15.94 -11.09 -13.93
N THR A 40 -17.16 -11.18 -13.36
CA THR A 40 -17.39 -11.50 -11.95
C THR A 40 -16.59 -10.65 -10.96
N ILE A 41 -16.32 -9.39 -11.34
CA ILE A 41 -15.50 -8.46 -10.58
C ILE A 41 -16.19 -8.11 -9.26
N VAL A 42 -15.45 -8.27 -8.16
CA VAL A 42 -15.86 -7.87 -6.82
C VAL A 42 -14.68 -7.18 -6.13
N LEU A 43 -14.73 -5.85 -6.08
CA LEU A 43 -13.73 -4.98 -5.44
C LEU A 43 -14.29 -4.29 -4.19
N ASN A 44 -13.40 -3.85 -3.31
CA ASN A 44 -13.73 -3.04 -2.13
C ASN A 44 -13.74 -1.52 -2.42
N THR A 45 -14.26 -1.13 -3.58
CA THR A 45 -14.34 0.26 -4.07
C THR A 45 -15.77 0.81 -4.00
N ASP A 46 -15.95 2.12 -4.24
CA ASP A 46 -17.28 2.72 -4.41
C ASP A 46 -18.01 2.16 -5.65
N ASP A 47 -17.27 1.90 -6.73
CA ASP A 47 -17.73 1.22 -7.94
C ASP A 47 -17.12 -0.19 -7.98
N THR A 48 -17.84 -1.17 -7.44
CA THR A 48 -17.31 -2.50 -7.08
C THR A 48 -16.90 -3.38 -8.27
N ASP A 49 -17.28 -3.01 -9.49
CA ASP A 49 -17.00 -3.74 -10.72
C ASP A 49 -16.15 -2.92 -11.73
N LEU A 50 -15.59 -1.79 -11.31
CA LEU A 50 -14.63 -0.99 -12.09
C LEU A 50 -13.20 -1.21 -11.59
N VAL A 51 -12.38 -1.90 -12.38
CA VAL A 51 -10.97 -2.19 -12.04
C VAL A 51 -10.12 -0.92 -12.17
N PRO A 52 -9.48 -0.40 -11.11
CA PRO A 52 -8.65 0.80 -11.21
C PRO A 52 -7.46 0.65 -12.18
N ILE A 53 -7.08 1.73 -12.87
CA ILE A 53 -5.76 1.75 -13.55
C ILE A 53 -4.70 1.79 -12.44
N GLY A 54 -3.60 1.07 -12.66
CA GLY A 54 -2.57 0.84 -11.66
C GLY A 54 -2.90 -0.29 -10.66
N ALA A 55 -4.10 -0.89 -10.74
CA ALA A 55 -4.44 -2.06 -9.93
C ALA A 55 -3.42 -3.18 -10.16
N ARG A 56 -2.94 -3.76 -9.06
CA ARG A 56 -1.97 -4.86 -9.08
C ARG A 56 -2.73 -6.17 -8.92
N PHE A 57 -2.30 -7.23 -9.58
CA PHE A 57 -2.96 -8.53 -9.45
C PHE A 57 -2.04 -9.72 -9.73
N THR A 58 -2.47 -10.89 -9.29
CA THR A 58 -1.91 -12.20 -9.62
C THR A 58 -2.97 -13.05 -10.32
N VAL A 59 -2.57 -13.95 -11.21
CA VAL A 59 -3.49 -14.81 -11.97
C VAL A 59 -3.34 -16.27 -11.55
N SER A 60 -4.45 -16.94 -11.26
CA SER A 60 -4.46 -18.38 -11.00
C SER A 60 -3.99 -19.17 -12.23
N GLY A 61 -3.13 -20.15 -12.01
CA GLY A 61 -2.57 -21.00 -13.07
C GLY A 61 -1.19 -20.56 -13.56
N GLU A 62 -0.71 -19.38 -13.19
CA GLU A 62 0.66 -18.95 -13.47
C GLU A 62 1.67 -19.75 -12.63
N THR A 63 2.78 -20.15 -13.27
CA THR A 63 3.80 -20.98 -12.60
C THR A 63 4.58 -20.18 -11.56
N ASP A 64 4.89 -18.92 -11.86
CA ASP A 64 5.50 -18.01 -10.90
C ASP A 64 4.41 -17.36 -10.03
N THR A 65 4.15 -17.95 -8.87
CA THR A 65 3.15 -17.46 -7.92
C THR A 65 3.49 -16.10 -7.31
N THR A 66 4.68 -15.56 -7.58
CA THR A 66 5.13 -14.24 -7.12
C THR A 66 5.06 -13.17 -8.19
N GLN A 67 4.77 -13.55 -9.44
CA GLN A 67 4.60 -12.63 -10.55
C GLN A 67 3.38 -11.74 -10.27
N VAL A 68 3.59 -10.41 -10.32
CA VAL A 68 2.53 -9.42 -10.15
C VAL A 68 2.41 -8.60 -11.42
N HIS A 69 1.19 -8.48 -11.92
CA HIS A 69 0.84 -7.64 -13.05
C HIS A 69 0.21 -6.34 -12.58
N THR A 70 0.28 -5.33 -13.43
CA THR A 70 -0.32 -4.02 -13.22
C THR A 70 -1.22 -3.68 -14.39
N VAL A 71 -2.46 -3.31 -14.11
CA VAL A 71 -3.41 -2.79 -15.11
C VAL A 71 -2.94 -1.44 -15.65
N THR A 72 -2.71 -1.36 -16.96
CA THR A 72 -2.31 -0.13 -17.66
C THR A 72 -3.44 0.48 -18.50
N ALA A 73 -4.45 -0.31 -18.85
CA ALA A 73 -5.67 0.14 -19.50
C ALA A 73 -6.83 -0.80 -19.19
N ARG A 74 -8.06 -0.32 -19.36
CA ARG A 74 -9.28 -1.11 -19.17
C ARG A 74 -10.40 -0.67 -20.12
N THR A 75 -11.39 -1.54 -20.31
CA THR A 75 -12.64 -1.24 -21.02
C THR A 75 -13.82 -1.71 -20.19
N PRO A 76 -14.89 -0.91 -20.01
CA PRO A 76 -15.01 0.52 -20.30
C PRO A 76 -14.07 1.38 -19.45
N THR A 77 -13.75 2.60 -19.90
CA THR A 77 -12.74 3.45 -19.24
C THR A 77 -13.21 4.08 -17.93
N ASP A 78 -14.49 4.44 -17.81
CA ASP A 78 -14.95 5.35 -16.75
C ASP A 78 -16.15 4.83 -15.93
N SER A 79 -16.58 3.59 -16.19
CA SER A 79 -17.72 2.97 -15.48
C SER A 79 -17.65 1.45 -15.55
N GLY A 80 -18.05 0.77 -14.48
CA GLY A 80 -18.20 -0.68 -14.48
C GLY A 80 -19.39 -1.20 -15.31
N PRO A 81 -19.46 -2.51 -15.57
CA PRO A 81 -18.43 -3.49 -15.25
C PRO A 81 -17.26 -3.42 -16.24
N THR A 82 -16.03 -3.57 -15.74
CA THR A 82 -14.86 -3.76 -16.61
C THR A 82 -14.97 -5.12 -17.31
N THR A 83 -14.81 -5.15 -18.63
CA THR A 83 -14.85 -6.38 -19.44
C THR A 83 -13.47 -6.78 -19.93
N ASP A 84 -12.55 -5.82 -20.06
CA ASP A 84 -11.21 -6.05 -20.59
C ASP A 84 -10.18 -5.25 -19.79
N ILE A 85 -9.03 -5.86 -19.54
CA ILE A 85 -7.85 -5.19 -18.97
C ILE A 85 -6.63 -5.40 -19.87
N THR A 86 -5.78 -4.38 -19.97
CA THR A 86 -4.41 -4.47 -20.50
C THR A 86 -3.45 -4.28 -19.35
N PHE A 87 -2.35 -5.04 -19.31
CA PHE A 87 -1.45 -5.02 -18.17
C PHE A 87 0.02 -5.25 -18.53
N THR A 88 0.89 -4.98 -17.56
CA THR A 88 2.33 -5.20 -17.64
C THR A 88 2.90 -5.73 -16.32
N PRO A 89 3.92 -6.61 -16.33
CA PRO A 89 4.44 -7.32 -17.51
C PRO A 89 3.40 -8.31 -18.08
N ALA A 90 3.70 -8.89 -19.25
CA ALA A 90 2.88 -9.94 -19.85
C ALA A 90 2.77 -11.18 -18.96
N LEU A 91 1.79 -12.04 -19.22
CA LEU A 91 1.66 -13.33 -18.52
C LEU A 91 2.92 -14.18 -18.71
N GLY A 92 3.40 -14.79 -17.63
CA GLY A 92 4.47 -15.76 -17.68
C GLY A 92 4.01 -17.16 -18.13
N PRO A 93 4.86 -18.18 -18.00
CA PRO A 93 4.47 -19.56 -18.23
C PRO A 93 3.38 -19.99 -17.25
N GLY A 94 2.28 -20.56 -17.75
CA GLY A 94 1.17 -20.98 -16.91
C GLY A 94 0.21 -21.95 -17.60
N THR A 95 -0.70 -22.52 -16.80
CA THR A 95 -1.89 -23.22 -17.28
C THR A 95 -3.11 -22.42 -16.84
N TYR A 96 -3.47 -21.44 -17.65
CA TYR A 96 -4.63 -20.59 -17.41
C TYR A 96 -5.91 -21.33 -17.79
N ALA A 97 -6.97 -21.12 -17.01
CA ALA A 97 -8.28 -21.69 -17.27
C ALA A 97 -9.29 -20.56 -17.46
N ASP A 98 -10.32 -20.84 -18.24
CA ASP A 98 -11.58 -20.11 -18.14
C ASP A 98 -12.12 -20.19 -16.70
N ASP A 99 -12.76 -19.14 -16.22
CA ASP A 99 -13.08 -18.91 -14.80
C ASP A 99 -11.85 -18.87 -13.85
N GLY A 100 -10.64 -18.73 -14.41
CA GLY A 100 -9.41 -18.60 -13.63
C GLY A 100 -9.44 -17.36 -12.73
N VAL A 101 -9.24 -17.55 -11.42
CA VAL A 101 -9.34 -16.44 -10.45
C VAL A 101 -8.19 -15.46 -10.63
N ILE A 102 -8.53 -14.18 -10.79
CA ILE A 102 -7.65 -13.03 -10.68
C ILE A 102 -7.81 -12.47 -9.27
N THR A 103 -6.70 -12.29 -8.55
CA THR A 103 -6.69 -11.70 -7.21
C THR A 103 -6.05 -10.33 -7.25
N PHE A 104 -6.82 -9.28 -6.96
CA PHE A 104 -6.31 -7.92 -6.89
C PHE A 104 -5.60 -7.65 -5.57
N GLN A 105 -4.55 -6.85 -5.65
CA GLN A 105 -3.68 -6.42 -4.55
C GLN A 105 -3.63 -4.90 -4.49
N SER A 106 -3.21 -4.38 -3.33
CA SER A 106 -2.95 -2.97 -3.15
C SER A 106 -2.02 -2.40 -4.22
N GLN A 107 -2.42 -1.26 -4.78
CA GLN A 107 -1.53 -0.38 -5.52
C GLN A 107 -0.40 0.08 -4.60
N ARG A 108 0.80 0.31 -5.16
CA ARG A 108 1.94 0.77 -4.37
C ARG A 108 2.76 1.81 -5.11
N LEU A 109 3.21 2.82 -4.37
CA LEU A 109 4.22 3.78 -4.79
C LEU A 109 5.52 3.50 -4.03
N GLU A 110 6.62 3.34 -4.76
CA GLU A 110 7.95 3.12 -4.19
C GLU A 110 8.73 4.44 -4.13
N ILE A 111 9.23 4.76 -2.94
CA ILE A 111 9.99 5.97 -2.66
C ILE A 111 11.35 5.58 -2.11
N LYS A 112 12.40 5.81 -2.91
CA LYS A 112 13.77 5.59 -2.49
C LYS A 112 14.30 6.82 -1.74
N ILE A 113 14.68 6.60 -0.48
CA ILE A 113 15.13 7.67 0.40
C ILE A 113 16.64 7.87 0.24
N GLY A 114 17.07 9.11 0.01
CA GLY A 114 18.49 9.45 0.08
C GLY A 114 18.92 9.75 1.52
N GLN A 115 18.13 10.57 2.22
CA GLN A 115 18.35 10.94 3.61
C GLN A 115 17.01 11.27 4.27
N GLY A 116 16.86 10.95 5.56
CA GLY A 116 15.66 11.34 6.28
C GLY A 116 15.63 10.88 7.73
N ASN A 117 14.48 11.08 8.34
CA ASN A 117 14.09 10.55 9.63
C ASN A 117 12.64 10.07 9.56
N LEU A 118 12.38 8.95 10.23
CA LEU A 118 11.05 8.41 10.46
C LEU A 118 10.96 8.14 11.96
N THR A 119 9.98 8.78 12.58
CA THR A 119 9.71 8.64 14.01
C THR A 119 8.26 8.26 14.17
N TYR A 120 8.00 7.28 15.01
CA TYR A 120 6.67 6.96 15.47
C TYR A 120 6.64 7.04 17.00
N THR A 121 5.48 7.41 17.53
CA THR A 121 5.23 7.54 18.97
C THR A 121 4.01 6.70 19.32
N GLU A 122 4.24 5.68 20.14
CA GLU A 122 3.19 4.91 20.79
C GLU A 122 2.84 5.61 22.11
N SER A 123 1.55 5.68 22.44
CA SER A 123 1.08 6.30 23.67
C SER A 123 0.11 5.36 24.36
N ASP A 124 0.48 4.89 25.54
CA ASP A 124 -0.42 4.13 26.41
C ASP A 124 -0.99 5.07 27.48
N GLU A 125 -2.31 5.08 27.62
CA GLU A 125 -2.96 5.73 28.74
C GLU A 125 -2.98 4.77 29.93
N TYR A 126 -2.48 5.21 31.09
CA TYR A 126 -2.57 4.47 32.36
C TYR A 126 -3.27 5.32 33.41
N ASN A 127 -4.31 4.76 34.02
CA ASN A 127 -5.01 5.35 35.14
C ASN A 127 -4.35 4.85 36.43
N TYR A 128 -3.83 5.78 37.23
CA TYR A 128 -3.22 5.50 38.53
C TYR A 128 -4.23 5.81 39.63
N GLU A 129 -4.78 4.77 40.24
CA GLU A 129 -5.71 4.88 41.36
C GLU A 129 -4.91 4.95 42.68
N LEU A 130 -5.29 5.91 43.52
CA LEU A 130 -4.64 6.15 44.82
C LEU A 130 -5.58 5.71 45.95
N ASP A 131 -5.08 4.90 46.88
CA ASP A 131 -5.72 4.68 48.18
C ASP A 131 -5.03 5.56 49.23
N ARG A 132 -5.71 6.65 49.64
CA ARG A 132 -5.21 7.62 50.63
C ARG A 132 -3.82 8.18 50.28
N ASP A 133 -3.70 8.72 49.07
CA ASP A 133 -2.47 9.30 48.52
C ASP A 133 -1.30 8.31 48.37
N GLN A 134 -1.55 7.01 48.48
CA GLN A 134 -0.59 5.95 48.13
C GLN A 134 -1.00 5.30 46.81
N LEU A 135 -0.02 5.08 45.92
CA LEU A 135 -0.22 4.32 44.68
C LEU A 135 -0.71 2.91 45.03
N ASP A 136 -1.92 2.58 44.61
CA ASP A 136 -2.54 1.29 44.90
C ASP A 136 -2.64 0.43 43.63
N THR A 137 -3.47 0.87 42.67
CA THR A 137 -3.79 0.09 41.46
C THR A 137 -3.51 0.90 40.20
N VAL A 138 -2.98 0.23 39.18
CA VAL A 138 -2.80 0.81 37.83
C VAL A 138 -3.69 0.04 36.86
N THR A 139 -4.59 0.75 36.18
CA THR A 139 -5.44 0.18 35.13
C THR A 139 -5.09 0.79 33.77
N ARG A 140 -5.20 0.00 32.70
CA ARG A 140 -5.00 0.48 31.33
C ARG A 140 -6.20 1.35 30.93
N GLY A 141 -5.92 2.54 30.42
CA GLY A 141 -6.88 3.49 29.89
C GLY A 141 -7.33 3.15 28.47
N ALA A 142 -7.81 4.15 27.73
CA ALA A 142 -8.23 3.95 26.34
C ALA A 142 -7.01 3.82 25.42
N ASP A 143 -7.12 2.98 24.39
CA ASP A 143 -6.10 2.89 23.35
C ASP A 143 -5.99 4.23 22.62
N GLN A 144 -4.74 4.68 22.41
CA GLN A 144 -4.46 5.92 21.68
C GLN A 144 -3.92 5.61 20.29
N PRO A 145 -4.23 6.44 19.29
CA PRO A 145 -3.70 6.26 17.96
C PRO A 145 -2.19 6.53 17.94
N MET A 146 -1.42 5.64 17.30
CA MET A 146 0.00 5.84 17.07
C MET A 146 0.24 7.07 16.19
N GLN A 147 1.15 7.95 16.60
CA GLN A 147 1.56 9.10 15.79
C GLN A 147 2.76 8.72 14.93
N VAL A 148 2.72 9.04 13.64
CA VAL A 148 3.83 8.80 12.71
C VAL A 148 4.24 10.12 12.07
N SER A 149 5.55 10.40 12.06
CA SER A 149 6.15 11.54 11.38
C SER A 149 7.33 11.09 10.54
N MET A 150 7.30 11.47 9.27
CA MET A 150 8.31 11.16 8.27
C MET A 150 8.83 12.48 7.69
N ASN A 151 10.14 12.63 7.64
CA ASN A 151 10.79 13.72 6.95
C ASN A 151 11.95 13.15 6.14
N PHE A 152 11.86 13.22 4.82
CA PHE A 152 12.87 12.65 3.94
C PHE A 152 13.11 13.50 2.70
N VAL A 153 14.33 13.40 2.19
CA VAL A 153 14.75 13.84 0.86
C VAL A 153 14.73 12.60 -0.03
N TYR A 154 13.88 12.60 -1.04
CA TYR A 154 13.78 11.50 -1.99
C TYR A 154 14.87 11.62 -3.05
N GLU A 155 15.48 10.49 -3.43
CA GLU A 155 16.45 10.43 -4.54
C GLU A 155 15.74 10.08 -5.84
N ALA A 156 14.83 9.11 -5.78
CA ALA A 156 14.03 8.66 -6.90
C ALA A 156 12.62 8.28 -6.42
N ILE A 157 11.63 8.56 -7.25
CA ILE A 157 10.26 8.11 -7.08
C ILE A 157 9.97 7.18 -8.25
N THR A 158 9.62 5.93 -7.96
CA THR A 158 9.30 4.93 -8.96
C THR A 158 7.92 4.38 -8.68
N THR A 159 7.05 4.43 -9.68
CA THR A 159 5.79 3.69 -9.66
C THR A 159 6.03 2.33 -10.28
N GLY A 160 5.41 1.28 -9.74
CA GLY A 160 5.45 -0.05 -10.37
C GLY A 160 4.79 -0.08 -11.75
N THR A 161 4.04 0.98 -12.09
CA THR A 161 3.11 1.07 -13.20
C THR A 161 3.62 1.95 -14.34
N GLY A 162 4.75 2.65 -14.16
CA GLY A 162 5.26 3.65 -15.10
C GLY A 162 4.47 4.97 -15.09
N GLU A 163 3.40 5.06 -14.31
CA GLU A 163 2.60 6.27 -14.15
C GLU A 163 3.38 7.31 -13.34
N THR A 164 3.15 8.59 -13.63
CA THR A 164 3.85 9.66 -12.92
C THR A 164 3.06 10.05 -11.66
N ILE A 165 2.93 9.13 -10.69
CA ILE A 165 2.24 9.40 -9.42
C ILE A 165 3.20 10.12 -8.47
N ALA A 166 2.83 11.34 -8.08
CA ALA A 166 3.56 12.06 -7.03
C ALA A 166 3.21 11.50 -5.64
N PRO A 167 4.15 11.44 -4.67
CA PRO A 167 3.84 10.99 -3.30
C PRO A 167 2.70 11.77 -2.65
N MET A 168 2.60 13.06 -2.95
CA MET A 168 1.54 13.91 -2.43
C MET A 168 0.16 13.58 -3.02
N ASP A 169 0.12 13.09 -4.26
CA ASP A 169 -1.11 12.68 -4.94
C ASP A 169 -1.62 11.37 -4.36
N ALA A 170 -0.72 10.40 -4.14
CA ALA A 170 -1.01 9.15 -3.44
C ALA A 170 -1.60 9.37 -2.04
N ILE A 171 -0.99 10.25 -1.23
CA ILE A 171 -1.44 10.58 0.14
C ILE A 171 -2.78 11.34 0.14
N LYS A 172 -3.12 12.04 -0.94
CA LYS A 172 -4.36 12.85 -1.04
C LYS A 172 -5.47 12.20 -1.83
N ARG A 173 -5.22 11.04 -2.46
CA ARG A 173 -6.11 10.42 -3.45
C ARG A 173 -6.50 11.41 -4.56
N ARG A 174 -5.51 11.94 -5.28
CA ARG A 174 -5.70 12.95 -6.35
C ARG A 174 -4.86 12.64 -7.58
N GLY A 175 -5.15 13.32 -8.68
CA GLY A 175 -4.37 13.20 -9.91
C GLY A 175 -4.37 11.75 -10.41
N ALA A 176 -3.20 11.20 -10.69
CA ALA A 176 -3.04 9.80 -11.09
C ALA A 176 -3.42 8.80 -9.98
N ALA A 177 -3.53 9.22 -8.72
CA ALA A 177 -3.98 8.39 -7.60
C ALA A 177 -5.45 8.65 -7.21
N SER A 178 -6.27 9.22 -8.11
CA SER A 178 -7.69 9.47 -7.80
C SER A 178 -8.50 8.18 -7.57
N GLU A 179 -8.06 7.08 -8.18
CA GLU A 179 -8.72 5.77 -8.09
C GLU A 179 -8.15 4.89 -6.96
N TRP A 180 -7.19 5.39 -6.18
CA TRP A 180 -6.68 4.66 -5.01
C TRP A 180 -7.78 4.46 -3.97
N VAL A 181 -7.78 3.27 -3.38
CA VAL A 181 -8.75 2.87 -2.36
C VAL A 181 -8.18 3.17 -0.98
N SER A 182 -9.03 3.62 -0.05
CA SER A 182 -8.60 3.80 1.34
C SER A 182 -8.18 2.47 1.96
N SER A 183 -7.07 2.42 2.69
CA SER A 183 -6.69 1.25 3.50
C SER A 183 -7.65 0.98 4.65
N ALA A 184 -8.42 2.01 5.05
CA ALA A 184 -9.37 1.94 6.14
C ALA A 184 -10.42 0.86 5.90
N THR A 185 -10.76 0.12 6.95
CA THR A 185 -11.79 -0.93 6.88
C THR A 185 -13.19 -0.35 6.64
N ASP A 186 -13.46 0.86 7.12
CA ASP A 186 -14.72 1.58 6.90
C ASP A 186 -14.55 2.64 5.80
N LEU A 187 -15.33 2.50 4.71
CA LEU A 187 -15.34 3.42 3.57
C LEU A 187 -15.84 4.82 3.93
N CYS A 188 -16.55 4.98 5.06
CA CYS A 188 -16.99 6.29 5.56
C CYS A 188 -15.87 7.07 6.26
N GLU A 189 -14.76 6.41 6.59
CA GLU A 189 -13.64 7.06 7.25
C GLU A 189 -12.85 7.94 6.27
N PRO A 190 -12.17 8.98 6.78
CA PRO A 190 -11.24 9.75 5.96
C PRO A 190 -10.17 8.84 5.34
N TYR A 191 -9.82 9.15 4.09
CA TYR A 191 -8.84 8.41 3.31
C TYR A 191 -7.54 8.15 4.09
N ALA A 192 -7.16 6.88 4.13
CA ALA A 192 -5.95 6.37 4.75
C ALA A 192 -5.13 5.55 3.73
N VAL A 193 -3.83 5.47 3.98
CA VAL A 193 -2.90 4.62 3.23
C VAL A 193 -2.08 3.79 4.21
N ASP A 194 -1.58 2.65 3.78
CA ASP A 194 -0.60 1.91 4.55
C ASP A 194 0.81 2.40 4.18
N VAL A 195 1.62 2.69 5.19
CA VAL A 195 3.02 3.05 4.98
C VAL A 195 3.89 1.87 5.37
N GLU A 196 4.59 1.29 4.42
CA GLU A 196 5.53 0.20 4.65
C GLU A 196 6.96 0.70 4.47
N VAL A 197 7.82 0.36 5.42
CA VAL A 197 9.25 0.69 5.40
C VAL A 197 10.01 -0.62 5.33
N VAL A 198 10.71 -0.84 4.22
CA VAL A 198 11.57 -2.01 4.04
C VAL A 198 13.02 -1.57 4.15
N HIS A 199 13.69 -2.00 5.21
CA HIS A 199 15.11 -1.78 5.41
C HIS A 199 15.88 -3.01 4.91
N THR A 200 16.72 -2.79 3.89
CA THR A 200 17.55 -3.83 3.25
C THR A 200 19.02 -3.50 3.51
N PRO A 201 19.67 -4.09 4.54
CA PRO A 201 21.05 -3.76 4.86
C PRO A 201 22.00 -4.08 3.70
N ASN A 202 22.84 -3.12 3.30
CA ASN A 202 23.73 -3.25 2.14
C ASN A 202 24.86 -4.31 2.26
N CYS A 203 24.89 -5.15 3.31
CA CYS A 203 25.97 -6.12 3.50
C CYS A 203 25.62 -7.34 4.37
N GLY A 204 25.69 -8.53 3.76
CA GLY A 204 25.88 -9.82 4.44
C GLY A 204 24.67 -10.76 4.44
N THR A 205 24.64 -11.66 5.42
CA THR A 205 23.55 -12.60 5.75
C THR A 205 22.53 -11.97 6.70
N LYS A 206 22.34 -10.65 6.62
CA LYS A 206 21.44 -9.93 7.52
C LYS A 206 20.03 -10.01 6.93
N GLU A 207 19.09 -10.34 7.80
CA GLU A 207 17.66 -10.36 7.49
C GLU A 207 17.17 -8.95 7.15
N SER A 208 16.26 -8.87 6.20
CA SER A 208 15.54 -7.64 5.88
C SER A 208 14.48 -7.40 6.95
N GLU A 209 14.27 -6.14 7.33
CA GLU A 209 13.23 -5.78 8.29
C GLU A 209 12.16 -4.93 7.59
N THR A 210 10.91 -5.35 7.71
CA THR A 210 9.75 -4.67 7.16
C THR A 210 8.86 -4.18 8.29
N THR A 211 8.61 -2.88 8.32
CA THR A 211 7.74 -2.22 9.31
C THR A 211 6.55 -1.59 8.59
N ILE A 212 5.34 -2.01 8.95
CA ILE A 212 4.10 -1.52 8.35
C ILE A 212 3.35 -0.67 9.38
N PHE A 213 2.97 0.53 8.96
CA PHE A 213 2.13 1.47 9.66
C PHE A 213 0.76 1.47 8.96
N PRO A 214 -0.19 0.62 9.39
CA PRO A 214 -1.48 0.52 8.76
C PRO A 214 -2.34 1.76 9.02
N ASP A 215 -3.30 2.04 8.13
CA ASP A 215 -4.31 3.07 8.30
C ASP A 215 -3.77 4.47 8.62
N PHE A 216 -2.66 4.84 7.97
CA PHE A 216 -2.03 6.14 8.17
C PHE A 216 -2.86 7.25 7.52
N ARG A 217 -3.31 8.19 8.34
CA ARG A 217 -4.00 9.42 7.94
C ARG A 217 -3.09 10.61 8.17
N SER A 218 -2.62 11.19 7.08
CA SER A 218 -1.79 12.39 7.14
C SER A 218 -2.60 13.60 7.60
N GLU A 219 -2.13 14.27 8.66
CA GLU A 219 -2.71 15.48 9.24
C GLU A 219 -1.95 16.74 8.78
N SER A 220 -0.63 16.67 8.72
CA SER A 220 0.24 17.75 8.24
C SER A 220 1.14 17.28 7.11
N ARG A 221 1.39 18.18 6.16
CA ARG A 221 2.11 17.90 4.93
C ARG A 221 2.86 19.15 4.50
N GLU A 222 4.17 19.07 4.44
CA GLU A 222 5.05 20.13 3.98
C GLU A 222 5.93 19.60 2.85
N VAL A 223 6.03 20.39 1.78
CA VAL A 223 6.89 20.07 0.63
C VAL A 223 7.79 21.26 0.40
N ASP A 224 9.09 21.04 0.47
CA ASP A 224 10.10 22.01 0.08
C ASP A 224 10.73 21.58 -1.24
N PHE A 225 10.42 22.32 -2.30
CA PHE A 225 10.98 22.07 -3.62
C PHE A 225 12.46 22.45 -3.71
N GLN A 226 12.95 23.38 -2.87
CA GLN A 226 14.34 23.78 -2.87
C GLN A 226 15.23 22.71 -2.24
N GLY A 227 14.77 22.11 -1.14
CA GLY A 227 15.44 21.00 -0.46
C GLY A 227 15.11 19.61 -1.01
N SER A 228 14.17 19.50 -1.96
CA SER A 228 13.57 18.23 -2.41
C SER A 228 13.11 17.35 -1.24
N SER A 229 12.63 17.99 -0.16
CA SER A 229 12.22 17.31 1.06
C SER A 229 10.70 17.28 1.19
N ILE A 230 10.19 16.15 1.66
CA ILE A 230 8.79 15.95 1.99
C ILE A 230 8.72 15.62 3.49
N ALA A 231 7.95 16.41 4.23
CA ALA A 231 7.62 16.12 5.62
C ALA A 231 6.11 15.85 5.73
N VAL A 232 5.78 14.68 6.28
CA VAL A 232 4.40 14.26 6.51
C VAL A 232 4.28 13.81 7.95
N SER A 233 3.26 14.28 8.65
CA SER A 233 2.88 13.72 9.95
C SER A 233 1.40 13.39 9.97
N GLY A 234 1.06 12.39 10.77
CA GLY A 234 -0.29 11.87 10.86
C GLY A 234 -0.43 10.84 11.96
N ARG A 235 -1.55 10.13 11.93
CA ARG A 235 -1.89 9.10 12.91
C ARG A 235 -2.35 7.84 12.22
N CYS A 236 -2.03 6.70 12.82
CA CYS A 236 -2.51 5.39 12.44
C CYS A 236 -3.65 4.98 13.37
N ASN A 237 -4.65 4.27 12.85
CA ASN A 237 -5.72 3.69 13.67
C ASN A 237 -5.28 2.37 14.32
N THR A 238 -4.06 2.34 14.85
CA THR A 238 -3.44 1.19 15.52
C THR A 238 -2.54 1.67 16.65
N VAL A 239 -2.28 0.78 17.61
CA VAL A 239 -1.46 1.06 18.79
C VAL A 239 0.03 0.81 18.57
N GLU A 240 0.38 -0.12 17.67
CA GLU A 240 1.75 -0.52 17.37
C GLU A 240 1.91 -0.83 15.86
N PRO A 241 3.12 -0.69 15.30
CA PRO A 241 3.39 -1.08 13.92
C PRO A 241 3.57 -2.60 13.79
N ILE A 242 3.28 -3.13 12.60
CA ILE A 242 3.53 -4.54 12.29
C ILE A 242 4.96 -4.68 11.81
N VAL A 243 5.81 -5.34 12.60
CA VAL A 243 7.22 -5.57 12.26
C VAL A 243 7.43 -7.04 11.90
N SER A 244 8.03 -7.28 10.74
CA SER A 244 8.44 -8.62 10.29
C SER A 244 9.90 -8.62 9.86
N ARG A 245 10.56 -9.78 9.99
CA ARG A 245 11.94 -10.02 9.57
C ARG A 245 11.99 -11.28 8.70
N ALA A 246 12.76 -11.22 7.62
CA ALA A 246 12.91 -12.28 6.65
C ALA A 246 14.38 -12.52 6.30
#